data_AF-Q5DC51-F1
#
_entry.id   AF-Q5DC51-F1
#
_cell.length_a   1.000
_cell.length_b   1.000
_cell.length_c   1.000
_cell.angle_alpha   90.00
_cell.angle_beta   90.00
_cell.angle_gamma   90.00
#
_symmetry.space_group_name_H-M   'P 1'
#
loop_
_entity.id
_entity.type
_entity.pdbx_description
1 polymer ?
#
loop_
_entity_poly.entity_id
_entity_poly.type
_entity_poly.pdbx_seq_one_letter_code
_entity_poly.pdbx_strand_id
1 'polypeptide(L)'
;MEKEEALKDKRNRRDYWMTEGIEVKLINRKLPDDLRWRHATVLKMLDNYTAIVRTVECQTKIKVDQDHVQTVIPEPSSTVLIVNGAYRGEYATLDQVNKEKNTCEITVMTGLCMGRIVKNVSLDDICKLSEAR
;
A
#
# COMPACT_ATOMS: atom_id res chain seq x y z
N MET A 1 -14.99 4.18 -20.22
CA MET A 1 -14.37 3.28 -19.23
C MET A 1 -12.87 3.48 -19.11
N GLU A 2 -11.98 2.90 -19.93
CA GLU A 2 -10.52 3.10 -19.76
C GLU A 2 -10.08 4.58 -19.75
N LYS A 3 -10.67 5.41 -20.63
CA LYS A 3 -10.38 6.86 -20.65
C LYS A 3 -10.86 7.59 -19.39
N GLU A 4 -11.95 7.17 -18.77
CA GLU A 4 -12.43 7.75 -17.51
C GLU A 4 -11.58 7.30 -16.33
N GLU A 5 -11.10 6.06 -16.36
CA GLU A 5 -10.18 5.52 -15.36
C GLU A 5 -8.83 6.24 -15.43
N ALA A 6 -8.29 6.50 -16.62
CA ALA A 6 -7.07 7.29 -16.78
C ALA A 6 -7.23 8.75 -16.34
N LEU A 7 -8.40 9.35 -16.54
CA LEU A 7 -8.71 10.70 -16.05
C LEU A 7 -8.86 10.73 -14.51
N LYS A 8 -9.49 9.71 -13.94
CA LYS A 8 -9.58 9.52 -12.48
C LYS A 8 -8.20 9.28 -11.88
N ASP A 9 -7.37 8.44 -12.52
CA ASP A 9 -6.00 8.18 -12.11
C ASP A 9 -5.19 9.47 -12.07
N LYS A 10 -5.16 10.24 -13.16
CA LYS A 10 -4.46 11.54 -13.19
C LYS A 10 -4.93 12.53 -12.13
N ARG A 11 -6.21 12.48 -11.74
CA ARG A 11 -6.79 13.40 -10.76
C ARG A 11 -6.60 12.94 -9.31
N ASN A 12 -6.54 11.63 -9.08
CA ASN A 12 -6.41 11.01 -7.76
C ASN A 12 -4.98 10.62 -7.40
N ARG A 13 -4.07 10.57 -8.37
CA ARG A 13 -2.66 10.32 -8.14
C ARG A 13 -2.09 11.48 -7.34
N ARG A 14 -1.67 11.19 -6.12
CA ARG A 14 -0.98 12.15 -5.25
C ARG A 14 0.43 11.66 -4.98
N ASP A 15 1.29 12.59 -4.60
CA ASP A 15 2.67 12.31 -4.17
C ASP A 15 2.74 11.50 -2.87
N TYR A 16 1.64 11.42 -2.12
CA TYR A 16 1.53 10.62 -0.91
C TYR A 16 0.56 9.44 -1.06
N TRP A 17 1.05 8.28 -0.64
CA TRP A 17 0.33 7.00 -0.66
C TRP A 17 0.16 6.39 0.73
N MET A 18 0.99 6.78 1.70
CA MET A 18 0.96 6.20 3.03
C MET A 18 -0.39 6.47 3.72
N THR A 19 -0.93 5.45 4.38
CA THR A 19 -2.22 5.54 5.09
C THR A 19 -2.19 4.64 6.33
N GLU A 20 -3.09 4.89 7.27
CA GLU A 20 -3.25 4.04 8.45
C GLU A 20 -3.81 2.65 8.11
N GLY A 21 -3.43 1.63 8.89
CA GLY A 21 -3.95 0.27 8.72
C GLY A 21 -3.25 -0.58 7.66
N ILE A 22 -2.13 -0.12 7.08
CA ILE A 22 -1.32 -0.91 6.13
C ILE A 22 -0.04 -1.45 6.77
N GLU A 23 0.53 -2.48 6.17
CA GLU A 23 1.85 -3.03 6.53
C GLU A 23 2.91 -2.52 5.53
N VAL A 24 3.96 -1.91 6.06
CA VAL A 24 5.08 -1.36 5.28
C VAL A 24 6.40 -2.00 5.68
N LYS A 25 7.35 -2.03 4.75
CA LYS A 25 8.71 -2.50 4.99
C LYS A 25 9.61 -1.31 5.26
N LEU A 26 10.37 -1.39 6.35
CA LEU A 26 11.33 -0.34 6.73
C LEU A 26 12.60 -0.47 5.88
N ILE A 27 12.91 0.55 5.08
CA ILE A 27 14.14 0.58 4.26
C ILE A 27 15.13 1.65 4.70
N ASN A 28 14.76 2.45 5.71
CA ASN A 28 15.57 3.55 6.23
C ASN A 28 16.98 3.08 6.60
N ARG A 29 17.99 3.69 5.97
CA ARG A 29 19.41 3.41 6.27
C ARG A 29 19.86 3.94 7.63
N LYS A 30 19.13 4.91 8.20
CA LYS A 30 19.43 5.52 9.51
C LYS A 30 18.89 4.67 10.67
N LEU A 31 18.00 3.72 10.41
CA LEU A 31 17.52 2.81 11.44
C LEU A 31 18.62 1.77 11.76
N PRO A 32 18.70 1.30 13.01
CA PRO A 32 19.60 0.21 13.36
C PRO A 32 19.31 -1.01 12.47
N ASP A 33 20.36 -1.76 12.11
CA ASP A 33 20.25 -2.94 11.24
C ASP A 33 19.21 -3.95 11.73
N ASP A 34 18.98 -4.01 13.04
CA ASP A 34 17.97 -4.87 13.65
C ASP A 34 16.53 -4.51 13.22
N LEU A 35 16.23 -3.24 12.96
CA LEU A 35 14.93 -2.75 12.48
C LEU A 35 14.86 -2.56 10.96
N ARG A 36 16.01 -2.50 10.31
CA ARG A 36 16.10 -2.36 8.86
C ARG A 36 15.58 -3.63 8.18
N TRP A 37 14.83 -3.48 7.10
CA TRP A 37 14.16 -4.55 6.37
C TRP A 37 13.03 -5.28 7.12
N ARG A 38 12.68 -4.85 8.34
CA ARG A 38 11.56 -5.42 9.09
C ARG A 38 10.23 -4.87 8.60
N HIS A 39 9.17 -5.62 8.88
CA HIS A 39 7.79 -5.19 8.63
C HIS A 39 7.27 -4.37 9.81
N ALA A 40 6.50 -3.34 9.49
CA ALA A 40 5.88 -2.46 10.46
C ALA A 40 4.46 -2.10 10.03
N THR A 41 3.57 -2.04 11.00
CA THR A 41 2.18 -1.63 10.81
C THR A 41 2.06 -0.12 10.97
N VAL A 42 1.39 0.55 10.03
CA VAL A 42 1.04 1.97 10.19
C VAL A 42 -0.10 2.13 11.18
N LEU A 43 0.19 2.69 12.35
CA LEU A 43 -0.79 2.90 13.40
C LEU A 43 -1.56 4.21 13.23
N LYS A 44 -0.84 5.29 12.91
CA LYS A 44 -1.42 6.63 12.85
C LYS A 44 -0.62 7.52 11.92
N MET A 45 -1.31 8.21 11.02
CA MET A 45 -0.71 9.27 10.21
C MET A 45 -0.51 10.51 11.09
N LEU A 46 0.68 11.10 11.04
CA LEU A 46 0.97 12.39 11.68
C LEU A 46 0.77 13.55 10.70
N ASP A 47 1.13 13.30 9.44
CA ASP A 47 0.97 14.21 8.32
C ASP A 47 0.67 13.39 7.06
N ASN A 48 0.63 14.01 5.88
CA ASN A 48 0.43 13.28 4.62
C ASN A 48 1.62 12.38 4.26
N TYR A 49 2.82 12.71 4.77
CA TYR A 49 4.08 12.02 4.45
C TYR A 49 4.67 11.24 5.62
N THR A 50 4.31 11.58 6.86
CA THR A 50 4.88 10.95 8.04
C THR A 50 3.83 10.19 8.83
N ALA A 51 4.23 9.02 9.34
CA ALA A 51 3.37 8.19 10.14
C ALA A 51 4.11 7.56 11.32
N ILE A 52 3.35 7.20 12.34
CA ILE A 52 3.80 6.34 13.42
C ILE A 52 3.55 4.90 12.98
N VAL A 53 4.63 4.14 12.84
CA VAL A 53 4.58 2.72 12.55
C VAL A 53 5.02 1.91 13.76
N ARG A 54 4.50 0.70 13.90
CA ARG A 54 4.88 -0.25 14.93
C ARG A 54 5.48 -1.48 14.28
N THR A 55 6.74 -1.76 14.57
CA THR A 55 7.41 -2.96 14.07
C THR A 55 6.72 -4.21 14.58
N VAL A 56 6.53 -5.21 13.72
CA VAL A 56 5.81 -6.45 14.09
C VAL A 56 6.58 -7.25 15.16
N GLU A 57 7.90 -7.30 15.09
CA GLU A 57 8.73 -8.05 16.06
C GLU A 57 8.87 -7.34 17.40
N CYS A 58 9.47 -6.16 17.42
CA CYS A 58 9.81 -5.47 18.67
C CYS A 58 8.65 -4.67 19.28
N GLN A 59 7.48 -4.65 18.62
CA GLN A 59 6.32 -3.81 18.95
C GLN A 59 6.67 -2.33 19.23
N THR A 60 7.80 -1.87 18.71
CA THR A 60 8.35 -0.54 18.98
C THR A 60 7.72 0.45 18.03
N LYS A 61 7.25 1.58 18.58
CA LYS A 61 6.66 2.66 17.81
C LYS A 61 7.76 3.60 17.33
N ILE A 62 7.87 3.77 16.03
CA ILE A 62 8.83 4.68 15.40
C ILE A 62 8.10 5.63 14.46
N LYS A 63 8.58 6.87 14.40
CA LYS A 63 8.14 7.82 13.39
C LYS A 63 8.96 7.60 12.13
N VAL A 64 8.27 7.40 11.01
CA VAL A 64 8.89 7.22 9.70
C VAL A 64 8.25 8.16 8.69
N ASP A 65 9.00 8.41 7.62
CA ASP A 65 8.56 9.16 6.45
C ASP A 65 8.30 8.18 5.31
N GLN A 66 7.41 8.54 4.39
CA GLN A 66 7.08 7.70 3.23
C GLN A 66 8.31 7.31 2.39
N ASP A 67 9.34 8.16 2.29
CA ASP A 67 10.56 7.88 1.50
C ASP A 67 11.40 6.76 2.13
N HIS A 68 11.24 6.56 3.43
CA HIS A 68 11.99 5.60 4.22
C HIS A 68 11.26 4.25 4.39
N VAL A 69 10.11 4.08 3.75
CA VAL A 69 9.30 2.87 3.79
C VAL A 69 8.94 2.42 2.39
N GLN A 70 8.64 1.14 2.25
CA GLN A 70 8.19 0.54 1.00
C GLN A 70 6.88 -0.21 1.23
N THR A 71 5.99 -0.22 0.24
CA THR A 71 4.78 -1.03 0.28
C THR A 71 5.13 -2.52 0.39
N VAL A 72 4.33 -3.25 1.15
CA VAL A 72 4.45 -4.72 1.21
C VAL A 72 3.38 -5.31 0.32
N ILE A 73 3.79 -6.19 -0.60
CA ILE A 73 2.87 -6.92 -1.48
C ILE A 73 2.66 -8.31 -0.88
N PRO A 74 1.41 -8.68 -0.52
CA PRO A 74 1.12 -10.00 0.00
C PRO A 74 1.10 -11.04 -1.11
N GLU A 75 0.82 -12.29 -0.74
CA GLU A 75 0.60 -13.37 -1.69
C GLU A 75 -0.69 -13.14 -2.51
N PRO A 76 -0.75 -13.63 -3.76
CA PRO A 76 -2.00 -13.64 -4.51
C PRO A 76 -3.10 -14.34 -3.72
N SER A 77 -4.35 -13.96 -3.97
CA SER A 77 -5.55 -14.27 -3.19
C SER A 77 -5.68 -13.53 -1.85
N SER A 78 -4.75 -12.63 -1.49
CA SER A 78 -4.85 -11.80 -0.28
C SER A 78 -5.55 -10.46 -0.53
N THR A 79 -6.15 -9.90 0.51
CA THR A 79 -6.73 -8.56 0.47
C THR A 79 -5.65 -7.49 0.60
N VAL A 80 -5.69 -6.50 -0.29
CA VAL A 80 -4.81 -5.34 -0.34
C VAL A 80 -5.64 -4.06 -0.31
N LEU A 81 -5.01 -2.98 0.11
CA LEU A 81 -5.54 -1.63 0.00
C LEU A 81 -4.92 -0.93 -1.19
N ILE A 82 -5.75 -0.26 -1.98
CA ILE A 82 -5.29 0.60 -3.06
C ILE A 82 -4.90 1.94 -2.43
N VAL A 83 -3.60 2.19 -2.36
CA VAL A 83 -3.03 3.38 -1.71
C VAL A 83 -2.93 4.57 -2.68
N ASN A 84 -2.94 4.31 -3.98
CA ASN A 84 -2.86 5.36 -5.00
C ASN A 84 -3.59 4.98 -6.30
N GLY A 85 -3.76 5.96 -7.18
CA GLY A 85 -4.40 5.81 -8.50
C GLY A 85 -5.93 6.00 -8.50
N ALA A 86 -6.60 5.53 -9.56
CA ALA A 86 -8.02 5.78 -9.80
C ALA A 86 -8.95 5.29 -8.67
N TYR A 87 -8.58 4.17 -8.03
CA TYR A 87 -9.37 3.46 -7.02
C TYR A 87 -8.81 3.64 -5.59
N ARG A 88 -8.07 4.72 -5.34
CA ARG A 88 -7.47 5.02 -4.04
C ARG A 88 -8.49 4.96 -2.89
N GLY A 89 -8.14 4.24 -1.84
CA GLY A 89 -8.96 4.05 -0.63
C GLY A 89 -9.91 2.86 -0.70
N GLU A 90 -9.98 2.18 -1.84
CA GLU A 90 -10.77 0.95 -1.99
C GLU A 90 -9.95 -0.29 -1.63
N TYR A 91 -10.65 -1.30 -1.13
CA TYR A 91 -10.12 -2.63 -0.87
C TYR A 91 -10.19 -3.46 -2.15
N ALA A 92 -9.16 -4.26 -2.38
CA ALA A 92 -9.12 -5.18 -3.52
C ALA A 92 -8.47 -6.51 -3.14
N THR A 93 -8.82 -7.57 -3.86
CA THR A 93 -8.13 -8.86 -3.78
C THR A 93 -7.03 -8.88 -4.82
N LEU A 94 -5.81 -9.19 -4.42
CA LEU A 94 -4.71 -9.42 -5.35
C LEU A 94 -4.94 -10.75 -6.07
N ASP A 95 -5.15 -10.75 -7.39
CA ASP A 95 -5.38 -11.97 -8.15
C ASP A 95 -4.06 -12.55 -8.66
N GLN A 96 -3.27 -11.71 -9.34
CA GLN A 96 -1.99 -12.09 -9.92
C GLN A 96 -0.95 -10.97 -9.76
N VAL A 97 0.30 -11.37 -9.53
CA VAL A 97 1.45 -10.44 -9.43
C VAL A 97 2.47 -10.76 -10.52
N ASN A 98 2.85 -9.75 -11.30
CA ASN A 98 3.89 -9.84 -12.30
C ASN A 98 5.09 -8.98 -11.90
N LYS A 99 6.09 -9.63 -11.29
CA LYS A 99 7.32 -8.97 -10.82
C LYS A 99 8.21 -8.45 -11.94
N GLU A 100 8.14 -9.04 -13.14
CA GLU A 100 8.96 -8.59 -14.28
C GLU A 100 8.51 -7.22 -14.79
N LYS A 101 7.20 -6.98 -14.78
CA LYS A 101 6.60 -5.72 -15.22
C LYS A 101 6.31 -4.73 -14.10
N ASN A 102 6.51 -5.13 -12.84
CA ASN A 102 6.05 -4.39 -11.65
C ASN A 102 4.55 -4.06 -11.68
N THR A 103 3.75 -4.99 -12.23
CA THR A 103 2.30 -4.84 -12.34
C THR A 103 1.55 -5.99 -11.67
N CYS A 104 0.35 -5.75 -11.19
CA CYS A 104 -0.56 -6.75 -10.66
C CYS A 104 -1.97 -6.63 -11.26
N GLU A 105 -2.70 -7.73 -11.14
CA GLU A 105 -4.13 -7.81 -11.40
C GLU A 105 -4.83 -7.86 -10.05
N ILE A 106 -5.80 -6.96 -9.86
CA ILE A 106 -6.56 -6.86 -8.62
C ILE A 106 -8.05 -6.86 -8.92
N THR A 107 -8.84 -7.40 -8.00
CA THR A 107 -10.30 -7.38 -8.06
C THR A 107 -10.82 -6.45 -6.98
N VAL A 108 -11.43 -5.34 -7.37
CA VAL A 108 -11.95 -4.35 -6.42
C VAL A 108 -13.11 -4.97 -5.63
N MET A 109 -13.01 -4.99 -4.30
CA MET A 109 -14.00 -5.58 -3.40
C MET A 109 -15.01 -4.56 -2.88
N THR A 110 -14.67 -3.27 -2.89
CA THR A 110 -15.50 -2.22 -2.29
C THR A 110 -15.84 -1.11 -3.29
N GLY A 111 -16.79 -0.24 -2.93
CA GLY A 111 -17.14 0.95 -3.70
C GLY A 111 -18.05 0.70 -4.90
N LEU A 112 -18.20 1.71 -5.75
CA LEU A 112 -19.10 1.71 -6.93
C LEU A 112 -18.69 0.70 -8.02
N CYS A 113 -17.46 0.18 -7.94
CA CYS A 113 -16.89 -0.75 -8.92
C CYS A 113 -16.58 -2.12 -8.29
N MET A 114 -17.31 -2.51 -7.24
CA MET A 114 -17.20 -3.83 -6.62
C MET A 114 -17.33 -4.95 -7.67
N GLY A 115 -16.43 -5.93 -7.60
CA GLY A 115 -16.36 -7.07 -8.53
C GLY A 115 -15.61 -6.77 -9.84
N ARG A 116 -15.10 -5.55 -10.04
CA ARG A 116 -14.32 -5.20 -11.23
C ARG A 116 -12.88 -5.70 -11.11
N ILE A 117 -12.43 -6.39 -12.14
CA ILE A 117 -11.04 -6.80 -12.32
C ILE A 117 -10.28 -5.66 -13.00
N VAL A 118 -9.25 -5.14 -12.34
CA VAL A 118 -8.36 -4.10 -12.84
C VAL A 118 -7.01 -4.73 -13.11
N LYS A 119 -6.60 -4.70 -14.39
CA LYS A 119 -5.32 -5.22 -14.86
C LYS A 119 -4.29 -4.10 -14.97
N ASN A 120 -3.00 -4.43 -14.88
CA ASN A 120 -1.88 -3.49 -15.02
C ASN A 120 -1.78 -2.42 -13.91
N VAL A 121 -2.16 -2.76 -12.67
CA VAL A 121 -1.96 -1.86 -11.53
C VAL A 121 -0.51 -1.93 -11.08
N SER A 122 0.14 -0.81 -10.78
CA SER A 122 1.51 -0.83 -10.27
C SER A 122 1.56 -1.42 -8.86
N LEU A 123 2.62 -2.17 -8.55
CA LEU A 123 2.84 -2.69 -7.19
C LEU A 123 3.03 -1.57 -6.15
N ASP A 124 3.51 -0.41 -6.57
CA ASP A 124 3.66 0.77 -5.70
C ASP A 124 2.30 1.39 -5.29
N ASP A 125 1.25 1.14 -6.09
CA ASP A 125 -0.08 1.70 -5.87
C ASP A 125 -0.95 0.82 -4.95
N ILE A 126 -0.44 -0.33 -4.52
CA ILE A 126 -1.12 -1.27 -3.62
C ILE A 126 -0.26 -1.59 -2.40
N CYS A 127 -0.92 -1.87 -1.28
CA CYS A 127 -0.23 -2.26 -0.06
C CYS A 127 -1.03 -3.31 0.72
N LYS A 128 -0.31 -4.23 1.37
CA LYS A 128 -0.89 -5.20 2.30
C LYS A 128 -1.58 -4.47 3.46
N LEU A 129 -2.77 -4.93 3.80
CA LEU A 129 -3.48 -4.48 4.99
C LEU A 129 -2.90 -5.14 6.24
N SER A 130 -2.78 -4.35 7.30
CA SER A 130 -2.45 -4.88 8.61
C SER A 130 -3.75 -5.12 9.38
N GLU A 131 -3.97 -6.36 9.83
CA GLU A 131 -5.01 -6.70 10.79
C GLU A 131 -4.63 -6.14 12.18
N ALA A 132 -4.55 -4.82 12.32
CA ALA A 132 -4.45 -4.20 13.63
C ALA A 132 -5.85 -4.16 14.25
N ARG A 133 -6.25 -5.30 14.82
CA ARG A 133 -7.43 -5.40 15.70
C ARG A 133 -7.10 -4.87 17.10
#